data_AF-F9U855-F1
#
_entry.id   AF-F9U855-F1
#
_cell.length_a   1.000
_cell.length_b   1.000
_cell.length_c   1.000
_cell.angle_alpha   90.00
_cell.angle_beta   90.00
_cell.angle_gamma   90.00
#
_symmetry.space_group_name_H-M   'P 1'
#
loop_
_entity.id
_entity.type
_entity.pdbx_description
1 polymer ?
#
loop_
_entity_poly.entity_id
_entity_poly.type
_entity_poly.pdbx_seq_one_letter_code
_entity_poly.pdbx_strand_id
1 'polypeptide(L)'
;MAVSIMSNTSTLSFSDRRTPLIFGLSLIGLILLGAIYFVPVWWVSLTAPNYPPESFPDGVRIHFHMNGVFNGCQKVEKSEITEDEALNCVHEMDTINHYVGMYPISAGGVVERAFAPFLLSMLGVMIVGFAIPGSKTRLAVMGAGFALIVGWMTMTLYTADGLKLNSQGYLSALAFALDQESATPEAEKGLSPAEALIAQMKASLEGDAEPGADSGVPDIDIAGEPDKAALAASLRGAFERDQAKQPAGERLEWTGSGHQLLTWHYGKSLGRYFNNPEEIRPMVGIMSTAAHVVFWGIIGAMLLLLWGARRTQGPLYWLLIIAPLALPLIFILDYSAWLWWYGHNMNAMGAFTVKPFMPTVFGDGKVAQFGTHSYPYWGFGLMLLLSVVLAAATLLRRKQLKSSP
;
A
#
# COMPACT_ATOMS: atom_id res chain seq x y z
N MET A 1 35.99 35.24 -35.25
CA MET A 1 36.36 34.03 -34.49
C MET A 1 35.11 33.47 -33.83
N ALA A 2 34.46 32.49 -34.45
CA ALA A 2 33.40 31.73 -33.81
C ALA A 2 34.07 30.63 -32.97
N VAL A 3 34.05 30.79 -31.65
CA VAL A 3 34.51 29.75 -30.72
C VAL A 3 33.48 28.63 -30.77
N SER A 4 33.76 27.62 -31.61
CA SER A 4 33.05 26.35 -31.57
C SER A 4 33.40 25.69 -30.24
N ILE A 5 32.53 25.84 -29.24
CA ILE A 5 32.59 25.03 -28.02
C ILE A 5 32.19 23.63 -28.44
N MET A 6 33.16 22.85 -28.92
CA MET A 6 33.03 21.42 -29.07
C MET A 6 32.80 20.84 -27.67
N SER A 7 31.54 20.68 -27.28
CA SER A 7 31.20 19.85 -26.14
C SER A 7 31.57 18.42 -26.52
N ASN A 8 32.73 17.95 -26.06
CA ASN A 8 33.06 16.53 -25.99
C ASN A 8 31.98 15.85 -25.14
N THR A 9 30.91 15.45 -25.78
CA THR A 9 29.77 14.79 -25.15
C THR A 9 29.93 13.35 -25.54
N SER A 10 30.38 12.51 -24.61
CA SER A 10 30.51 11.07 -24.82
C SER A 10 29.21 10.53 -25.43
N THR A 11 29.27 10.09 -26.69
CA THR A 11 28.09 9.64 -27.43
C THR A 11 27.89 8.15 -27.19
N LEU A 12 26.80 7.79 -26.51
CA LEU A 12 26.41 6.39 -26.35
C LEU A 12 25.95 5.82 -27.69
N SER A 13 26.52 4.69 -28.11
CA SER A 13 26.17 4.02 -29.36
C SER A 13 25.38 2.74 -29.13
N PHE A 14 24.41 2.46 -30.01
CA PHE A 14 23.70 1.18 -30.04
C PHE A 14 24.62 0.01 -30.40
N SER A 15 25.70 0.24 -31.14
CA SER A 15 26.64 -0.79 -31.58
C SER A 15 27.65 -1.22 -30.50
N ASP A 16 27.64 -0.59 -29.31
CA ASP A 16 28.52 -0.99 -28.22
C ASP A 16 28.13 -2.38 -27.69
N ARG A 17 29.10 -3.29 -27.57
CA ARG A 17 28.90 -4.69 -27.13
C ARG A 17 28.23 -4.85 -25.76
N ARG A 18 28.24 -3.82 -24.90
CA ARG A 18 27.61 -3.85 -23.58
C ARG A 18 26.14 -3.42 -23.63
N THR A 19 25.69 -2.80 -24.71
CA THR A 19 24.29 -2.37 -24.91
C THR A 19 23.28 -3.53 -24.81
N PRO A 20 23.47 -4.69 -25.47
CA PRO A 20 22.56 -5.83 -25.29
C PRO A 20 22.53 -6.35 -23.84
N LEU A 21 23.67 -6.32 -23.13
CA LEU A 21 23.71 -6.71 -21.71
C LEU A 21 22.91 -5.74 -20.83
N ILE A 22 23.03 -4.43 -21.07
CA ILE A 22 22.24 -3.41 -20.36
C ILE A 22 20.75 -3.61 -20.65
N PHE A 23 20.36 -3.93 -21.88
CA PHE A 23 18.97 -4.25 -22.21
C PHE A 23 18.47 -5.50 -21.48
N GLY A 24 19.25 -6.58 -21.46
CA GLY A 24 18.90 -7.80 -20.72
C GLY A 24 18.70 -7.55 -19.23
N LEU A 25 19.62 -6.82 -18.58
CA LEU A 25 19.49 -6.45 -17.17
C LEU A 25 18.31 -5.51 -16.92
N SER A 26 18.05 -4.57 -17.83
CA SER A 26 16.91 -3.66 -17.72
C SER A 26 15.58 -4.42 -17.84
N LEU A 27 15.49 -5.42 -18.74
CA LEU A 27 14.32 -6.27 -18.88
C LEU A 27 14.07 -7.12 -17.62
N ILE A 28 15.12 -7.72 -17.06
CA ILE A 28 15.03 -8.43 -15.77
C ILE A 28 14.54 -7.47 -14.68
N GLY A 29 15.09 -6.25 -14.63
CA GLY A 29 14.64 -5.22 -13.69
C GLY A 29 13.17 -4.85 -13.84
N LEU A 30 12.65 -4.75 -15.07
CA LEU A 30 11.23 -4.49 -15.32
C LEU A 30 10.33 -5.64 -14.85
N ILE A 31 10.74 -6.89 -15.08
CA ILE A 31 10.00 -8.07 -14.62
C ILE A 31 9.95 -8.10 -13.09
N LEU A 32 11.09 -7.86 -12.43
CA LEU A 32 11.17 -7.79 -10.96
C LEU A 32 10.29 -6.67 -10.42
N LEU A 33 10.34 -5.48 -11.03
CA LEU A 33 9.52 -4.33 -10.62
C LEU A 33 8.02 -4.61 -10.74
N GLY A 34 7.61 -5.29 -11.82
CA GLY A 34 6.23 -5.75 -11.99
C GLY A 34 5.82 -6.76 -10.91
N ALA A 35 6.67 -7.75 -10.61
CA ALA A 35 6.39 -8.75 -9.59
C ALA A 35 6.26 -8.14 -8.19
N ILE A 36 7.13 -7.18 -7.82
CA ILE A 36 7.13 -6.50 -6.51
C ILE A 36 5.76 -5.89 -6.17
N TYR A 37 5.00 -5.42 -7.16
CA TYR A 37 3.69 -4.80 -6.90
C TYR A 37 2.66 -5.78 -6.30
N PHE A 38 2.77 -7.07 -6.63
CA PHE A 38 1.76 -8.07 -6.28
C PHE A 38 2.16 -8.97 -5.10
N VAL A 39 3.43 -8.99 -4.73
CA VAL A 39 3.92 -9.87 -3.65
C VAL A 39 4.03 -9.12 -2.31
N PRO A 40 3.84 -9.84 -1.18
CA PRO A 40 4.03 -9.27 0.15
C PRO A 40 5.47 -8.80 0.33
N VAL A 41 5.64 -7.52 0.67
CA VAL A 41 6.95 -6.87 0.86
C VAL A 41 7.44 -7.08 2.28
N TRP A 42 6.57 -6.92 3.26
CA TRP A 42 6.88 -6.99 4.68
C TRP A 42 5.74 -7.67 5.43
N TRP A 43 6.04 -8.30 6.55
CA TRP A 43 4.99 -8.83 7.44
C TRP A 43 5.22 -8.36 8.87
N VAL A 44 4.11 -8.18 9.57
CA VAL A 44 4.09 -7.88 11.00
C VAL A 44 3.17 -8.87 11.68
N SER A 45 3.55 -9.31 12.88
CA SER A 45 2.72 -10.13 13.74
C SER A 45 2.74 -9.62 15.18
N LEU A 46 1.58 -9.69 15.83
CA LEU A 46 1.45 -9.52 17.27
C LEU A 46 1.14 -10.85 17.95
N THR A 47 1.86 -11.15 19.02
CA THR A 47 1.65 -12.32 19.87
C THR A 47 1.31 -11.87 21.29
N ALA A 48 0.35 -12.53 21.94
CA ALA A 48 0.05 -12.30 23.35
C ALA A 48 -0.61 -13.54 23.96
N PRO A 49 -0.69 -13.66 25.29
CA PRO A 49 -1.38 -14.78 25.95
C PRO A 49 -2.83 -14.99 25.48
N ASN A 50 -3.51 -13.90 25.10
CA ASN A 50 -4.88 -13.90 24.58
C ASN A 50 -5.01 -14.33 23.12
N TYR A 51 -3.89 -14.44 22.40
CA TYR A 51 -3.81 -14.94 21.03
C TYR A 51 -3.03 -16.26 21.05
N PRO A 52 -3.66 -17.35 21.52
CA PRO A 52 -2.96 -18.60 21.79
C PRO A 52 -2.51 -19.24 20.46
N PRO A 53 -1.32 -19.90 20.40
CA PRO A 53 -0.78 -20.48 19.17
C PRO A 53 -1.70 -21.51 18.49
N GLU A 54 -2.62 -22.11 19.23
CA GLU A 54 -3.60 -23.05 18.71
C GLU A 54 -4.62 -22.38 17.78
N SER A 55 -4.95 -21.10 18.01
CA SER A 55 -5.82 -20.30 17.11
C SER A 55 -5.01 -19.33 16.23
N PHE A 56 -3.88 -18.86 16.72
CA PHE A 56 -3.02 -17.88 16.07
C PHE A 56 -1.57 -18.40 16.02
N PRO A 57 -1.28 -19.43 15.20
CA PRO A 57 0.06 -20.05 15.18
C PRO A 57 1.17 -19.06 14.81
N ASP A 58 0.83 -18.10 13.96
CA ASP A 58 1.71 -17.02 13.52
C ASP A 58 1.44 -15.70 14.26
N GLY A 59 0.61 -15.70 15.31
CA GLY A 59 0.05 -14.50 15.94
C GLY A 59 -0.96 -13.78 15.04
N VAL A 60 -1.34 -12.56 15.42
CA VAL A 60 -2.16 -11.65 14.60
C VAL A 60 -1.30 -11.09 13.48
N ARG A 61 -1.22 -11.83 12.37
CA ARG A 61 -0.30 -11.54 11.26
C ARG A 61 -0.98 -10.75 10.14
N ILE A 62 -0.29 -9.72 9.66
CA ILE A 62 -0.67 -8.94 8.48
C ILE A 62 0.49 -8.86 7.48
N HIS A 63 0.14 -8.69 6.21
CA HIS A 63 1.09 -8.54 5.12
C HIS A 63 0.98 -7.17 4.45
N PHE A 64 2.09 -6.45 4.38
CA PHE A 64 2.21 -5.19 3.65
C PHE A 64 2.60 -5.48 2.21
N HIS A 65 1.78 -5.01 1.27
CA HIS A 65 2.05 -5.01 -0.16
C HIS A 65 2.09 -3.57 -0.67
N MET A 66 2.62 -3.37 -1.89
CA MET A 66 2.59 -2.05 -2.54
C MET A 66 1.17 -1.55 -2.83
N ASN A 67 0.20 -2.46 -2.89
CA ASN A 67 -1.18 -2.17 -3.24
C ASN A 67 -2.17 -2.30 -2.07
N GLY A 68 -1.73 -2.62 -0.85
CA GLY A 68 -2.65 -2.81 0.26
C GLY A 68 -2.03 -3.49 1.48
N VAL A 69 -2.86 -3.70 2.49
CA VAL A 69 -2.54 -4.55 3.64
C VAL A 69 -3.52 -5.70 3.64
N PHE A 70 -2.98 -6.91 3.74
CA PHE A 70 -3.72 -8.15 3.55
C PHE A 70 -3.65 -9.03 4.79
N ASN A 71 -4.66 -9.87 4.95
CA ASN A 71 -4.74 -10.85 6.01
C ASN A 71 -3.57 -11.85 5.91
N GLY A 72 -2.84 -12.04 7.00
CA GLY A 72 -1.77 -13.03 7.11
C GLY A 72 -2.14 -14.23 7.97
N CYS A 73 -3.35 -14.26 8.53
CA CYS A 73 -3.85 -15.39 9.28
C CYS A 73 -4.41 -16.47 8.36
N GLN A 74 -4.21 -17.71 8.77
CA GLN A 74 -4.62 -18.90 8.03
C GLN A 74 -5.85 -19.51 8.70
N LYS A 75 -6.67 -20.19 7.90
CA LYS A 75 -7.78 -21.00 8.40
C LYS A 75 -7.21 -22.13 9.25
N VAL A 76 -7.70 -22.28 10.49
CA VAL A 76 -7.28 -23.35 11.40
C VAL A 76 -8.40 -24.36 11.54
N GLU A 77 -8.16 -25.61 11.16
CA GLU A 77 -9.11 -26.70 11.36
C GLU A 77 -8.95 -27.25 12.79
N LYS A 78 -9.98 -27.11 13.63
CA LYS A 78 -10.03 -27.71 14.97
C LYS A 78 -11.12 -28.76 15.06
N SER A 79 -10.87 -29.80 15.88
CA SER A 79 -11.82 -30.89 16.12
C SER A 79 -13.10 -30.47 16.86
N GLU A 80 -13.09 -29.29 17.50
CA GLU A 80 -14.18 -28.79 18.35
C GLU A 80 -14.87 -27.55 17.78
N ILE A 81 -14.26 -26.84 16.82
CA ILE A 81 -14.80 -25.62 16.20
C ILE A 81 -14.41 -25.64 14.73
N THR A 82 -15.42 -25.66 13.85
CA THR A 82 -15.24 -25.46 12.41
C THR A 82 -15.38 -23.98 12.13
N GLU A 83 -14.30 -23.33 11.69
CA GLU A 83 -14.34 -21.97 11.17
C GLU A 83 -14.47 -22.05 9.64
N ASP A 84 -15.48 -21.41 9.06
CA ASP A 84 -15.71 -21.48 7.61
C ASP A 84 -14.73 -20.60 6.83
N GLU A 85 -14.24 -19.53 7.44
CA GLU A 85 -13.30 -18.56 6.87
C GLU A 85 -12.09 -18.33 7.79
N ALA A 86 -10.97 -17.87 7.22
CA ALA A 86 -9.80 -17.51 8.01
C ALA A 86 -10.05 -16.22 8.83
N LEU A 87 -9.58 -16.18 10.07
CA LEU A 87 -9.69 -14.98 10.92
C LEU A 87 -9.12 -13.75 10.23
N ASN A 88 -9.84 -12.64 10.33
CA ASN A 88 -9.42 -11.36 9.78
C ASN A 88 -8.41 -10.66 10.71
N CYS A 89 -7.13 -10.96 10.55
CA CYS A 89 -6.09 -10.38 11.39
C CYS A 89 -5.78 -8.90 11.11
N VAL A 90 -6.26 -8.35 9.99
CA VAL A 90 -6.24 -6.89 9.80
C VAL A 90 -7.23 -6.23 10.74
N HIS A 91 -8.44 -6.79 10.86
CA HIS A 91 -9.45 -6.31 11.81
C HIS A 91 -8.97 -6.45 13.26
N GLU A 92 -8.45 -7.62 13.65
CA GLU A 92 -7.93 -7.82 15.01
C GLU A 92 -6.80 -6.83 15.34
N MET A 93 -5.88 -6.60 14.40
CA MET A 93 -4.83 -5.60 14.55
C MET A 93 -5.40 -4.18 14.75
N ASP A 94 -6.39 -3.79 13.93
CA ASP A 94 -7.03 -2.48 14.04
C ASP A 94 -7.83 -2.31 15.33
N THR A 95 -8.45 -3.38 15.81
CA THR A 95 -9.11 -3.40 17.12
C THR A 95 -8.10 -3.22 18.25
N ILE A 96 -6.95 -3.91 18.21
CA ILE A 96 -5.85 -3.68 19.17
C ILE A 96 -5.35 -2.23 19.09
N ASN A 97 -5.12 -1.72 17.88
CA ASN A 97 -4.66 -0.34 17.65
C ASN A 97 -5.65 0.67 18.27
N HIS A 98 -6.94 0.49 18.01
CA HIS A 98 -7.99 1.34 18.55
C HIS A 98 -7.94 1.44 20.07
N TYR A 99 -7.75 0.31 20.77
CA TYR A 99 -7.69 0.29 22.23
C TYR A 99 -6.50 1.06 22.81
N VAL A 100 -5.36 1.10 22.11
CA VAL A 100 -4.19 1.89 22.53
C VAL A 100 -4.16 3.30 21.94
N GLY A 101 -5.23 3.70 21.23
CA GLY A 101 -5.34 5.00 20.58
C GLY A 101 -4.59 5.11 19.25
N MET A 102 -4.00 4.04 18.73
CA MET A 102 -3.43 4.04 17.39
C MET A 102 -4.52 4.04 16.31
N TYR A 103 -4.29 4.81 15.25
CA TYR A 103 -5.15 4.80 14.06
C TYR A 103 -5.17 3.42 13.38
N PRO A 104 -6.27 3.06 12.68
CA PRO A 104 -6.32 1.81 11.92
C PRO A 104 -5.23 1.79 10.86
N ILE A 105 -4.73 0.61 10.52
CA ILE A 105 -3.64 0.37 9.56
C ILE A 105 -3.97 0.96 8.18
N SER A 106 -5.25 1.06 7.85
CA SER A 106 -5.73 1.73 6.64
C SER A 106 -5.46 3.25 6.60
N ALA A 107 -5.18 3.90 7.73
CA ALA A 107 -4.91 5.34 7.81
C ALA A 107 -3.49 5.76 7.39
N GLY A 108 -2.56 4.81 7.37
CA GLY A 108 -1.16 5.04 7.00
C GLY A 108 -0.91 4.79 5.52
N GLY A 109 -0.03 5.56 4.90
CA GLY A 109 0.41 5.34 3.52
C GLY A 109 -0.73 5.40 2.50
N VAL A 110 -1.80 6.15 2.76
CA VAL A 110 -3.03 6.11 1.96
C VAL A 110 -2.79 6.65 0.56
N VAL A 111 -2.10 7.78 0.47
CA VAL A 111 -1.75 8.40 -0.82
C VAL A 111 -0.69 7.55 -1.52
N GLU A 112 0.31 7.06 -0.80
CA GLU A 112 1.38 6.22 -1.32
C GLU A 112 0.82 4.94 -1.95
N ARG A 113 -0.08 4.23 -1.26
CA ARG A 113 -0.74 3.01 -1.79
C ARG A 113 -1.64 3.32 -2.98
N ALA A 114 -2.40 4.42 -2.94
CA ALA A 114 -3.26 4.83 -4.05
C ALA A 114 -2.45 5.18 -5.33
N PHE A 115 -1.27 5.77 -5.16
CA PHE A 115 -0.39 6.19 -6.26
C PHE A 115 0.69 5.17 -6.63
N ALA A 116 0.87 4.12 -5.84
CA ALA A 116 1.85 3.05 -6.06
C ALA A 116 1.88 2.52 -7.51
N PRO A 117 0.74 2.14 -8.15
CA PRO A 117 0.79 1.63 -9.52
C PRO A 117 1.41 2.63 -10.52
N PHE A 118 1.14 3.93 -10.35
CA PHE A 118 1.69 4.98 -11.21
C PHE A 118 3.16 5.25 -10.92
N LEU A 119 3.55 5.26 -9.64
CA LEU A 119 4.93 5.43 -9.20
C LEU A 119 5.82 4.29 -9.70
N LEU A 120 5.39 3.03 -9.56
CA LEU A 120 6.15 1.88 -10.06
C LEU A 120 6.21 1.88 -11.59
N SER A 121 5.13 2.26 -12.28
CA SER A 121 5.14 2.41 -13.73
C SER A 121 6.11 3.50 -14.19
N MET A 122 6.18 4.62 -13.46
CA MET A 122 7.16 5.69 -13.71
C MET A 122 8.59 5.17 -13.55
N LEU A 123 8.88 4.42 -12.47
CA LEU A 123 10.17 3.76 -12.28
C LEU A 123 10.50 2.80 -13.44
N GLY A 124 9.52 2.08 -13.97
CA GLY A 124 9.67 1.24 -15.15
C GLY A 124 10.07 2.04 -16.40
N VAL A 125 9.39 3.15 -16.68
CA VAL A 125 9.75 4.05 -17.80
C VAL A 125 11.16 4.64 -17.60
N MET A 126 11.57 4.91 -16.35
CA MET A 126 12.93 5.36 -16.04
C MET A 126 13.98 4.29 -16.36
N ILE A 127 13.73 3.02 -16.02
CA ILE A 127 14.60 1.87 -16.39
C ILE A 127 14.72 1.77 -17.91
N VAL A 128 13.59 1.82 -18.64
CA VAL A 128 13.58 1.81 -20.12
C VAL A 128 14.38 2.98 -20.68
N GLY A 129 14.14 4.19 -20.14
CA GLY A 129 14.85 5.40 -20.52
C GLY A 129 16.36 5.26 -20.34
N PHE A 130 16.81 4.78 -19.17
CA PHE A 130 18.23 4.54 -18.90
C PHE A 130 18.85 3.52 -19.85
N ALA A 131 18.09 2.52 -20.29
CA ALA A 131 18.57 1.47 -21.17
C ALA A 131 18.86 2.00 -22.59
N ILE A 132 18.11 3.01 -23.07
CA ILE A 132 18.21 3.53 -24.44
C ILE A 132 19.39 4.52 -24.60
N PRO A 133 20.39 4.21 -25.45
CA PRO A 133 21.54 5.10 -25.73
C PRO A 133 21.14 6.43 -26.38
N GLY A 134 20.35 6.38 -27.46
CA GLY A 134 20.03 7.53 -28.30
C GLY A 134 19.06 8.50 -27.63
N SER A 135 19.43 9.78 -27.53
CA SER A 135 18.64 10.80 -26.84
C SER A 135 17.25 11.02 -27.46
N LYS A 136 17.15 11.09 -28.79
CA LYS A 136 15.86 11.26 -29.49
C LYS A 136 14.91 10.08 -29.24
N THR A 137 15.40 8.85 -29.41
CA THR A 137 14.63 7.62 -29.15
C THR A 137 14.23 7.51 -27.68
N ARG A 138 15.17 7.79 -26.76
CA ARG A 138 14.91 7.80 -25.31
C ARG A 138 13.79 8.77 -24.96
N LEU A 139 13.87 10.01 -25.45
CA LEU A 139 12.85 11.04 -25.21
C LEU A 139 11.49 10.65 -25.79
N ALA A 140 11.45 10.08 -27.00
CA ALA A 140 10.21 9.63 -27.62
C ALA A 140 9.55 8.51 -26.80
N VAL A 141 10.32 7.48 -26.41
CA VAL A 141 9.81 6.35 -25.64
C VAL A 141 9.38 6.77 -24.24
N MET A 142 10.21 7.56 -23.54
CA MET A 142 9.86 8.07 -22.21
C MET A 142 8.66 9.03 -22.26
N GLY A 143 8.61 9.91 -23.27
CA GLY A 143 7.49 10.83 -23.45
C GLY A 143 6.17 10.10 -23.67
N ALA A 144 6.17 9.06 -24.51
CA ALA A 144 5.01 8.20 -24.69
C ALA A 144 4.63 7.45 -23.40
N GLY A 145 5.60 6.85 -22.72
CA GLY A 145 5.37 6.14 -21.46
C GLY A 145 4.80 7.04 -20.36
N PHE A 146 5.36 8.23 -20.15
CA PHE A 146 4.84 9.19 -19.19
C PHE A 146 3.47 9.75 -19.59
N ALA A 147 3.22 10.01 -20.88
CA ALA A 147 1.90 10.43 -21.33
C ALA A 147 0.83 9.36 -21.05
N LEU A 148 1.15 8.08 -21.27
CA LEU A 148 0.27 6.97 -20.90
C LEU A 148 0.00 6.91 -19.40
N ILE A 149 1.04 7.07 -18.57
CA ILE A 149 0.88 7.08 -17.10
C ILE A 149 0.03 8.27 -16.65
N VAL A 150 0.26 9.47 -17.19
CA VAL A 150 -0.53 10.66 -16.86
C VAL A 150 -1.99 10.47 -17.28
N GLY A 151 -2.24 9.95 -18.47
CA GLY A 151 -3.59 9.62 -18.94
C GLY A 151 -4.28 8.62 -18.01
N TRP A 152 -3.63 7.49 -17.72
CA TRP A 152 -4.15 6.45 -16.82
C TRP A 152 -4.40 6.99 -15.41
N MET A 153 -3.47 7.74 -14.84
CA MET A 153 -3.57 8.35 -13.52
C MET A 153 -4.73 9.35 -13.45
N THR A 154 -4.88 10.20 -14.47
CA THR A 154 -5.97 11.18 -14.56
C THR A 154 -7.32 10.49 -14.65
N MET A 155 -7.44 9.48 -15.51
CA MET A 155 -8.68 8.70 -15.64
C MET A 155 -9.04 8.01 -14.32
N THR A 156 -8.06 7.39 -13.66
CA THR A 156 -8.28 6.66 -12.41
C THR A 156 -8.76 7.59 -11.29
N LEU A 157 -8.15 8.77 -11.14
CA LEU A 157 -8.39 9.64 -9.99
C LEU A 157 -9.55 10.63 -10.16
N TYR A 158 -9.84 11.07 -11.38
CA TYR A 158 -10.72 12.22 -11.62
C TYR A 158 -11.87 11.98 -12.60
N THR A 159 -11.98 10.79 -13.20
CA THR A 159 -13.11 10.48 -14.09
C THR A 159 -14.11 9.53 -13.43
N ALA A 160 -15.34 9.54 -13.95
CA ALA A 160 -16.36 8.59 -13.52
C ALA A 160 -15.91 7.16 -13.82
N ASP A 161 -16.21 6.22 -12.92
CA ASP A 161 -15.77 4.82 -13.00
C ASP A 161 -14.23 4.59 -13.00
N GLY A 162 -13.46 5.60 -12.58
CA GLY A 162 -12.00 5.51 -12.50
C GLY A 162 -11.49 4.33 -11.67
N LEU A 163 -12.26 3.83 -10.71
CA LEU A 163 -11.91 2.64 -9.92
C LEU A 163 -11.60 1.39 -10.74
N LYS A 164 -12.26 1.21 -11.90
CA LYS A 164 -12.04 0.05 -12.79
C LYS A 164 -10.60 -0.03 -13.32
N LEU A 165 -9.92 1.13 -13.35
CA LEU A 165 -8.54 1.26 -13.80
C LEU A 165 -7.51 1.00 -12.69
N ASN A 166 -7.96 0.72 -11.47
CA ASN A 166 -7.08 0.36 -10.36
C ASN A 166 -6.83 -1.16 -10.31
N SER A 167 -5.90 -1.58 -9.46
CA SER A 167 -5.60 -3.00 -9.27
C SER A 167 -6.65 -3.69 -8.41
N GLN A 168 -6.83 -4.99 -8.62
CA GLN A 168 -7.77 -5.80 -7.85
C GLN A 168 -7.38 -5.82 -6.37
N GLY A 169 -6.09 -6.01 -6.08
CA GLY A 169 -5.58 -6.00 -4.71
C GLY A 169 -5.81 -4.68 -3.98
N TYR A 170 -5.74 -3.52 -4.66
CA TYR A 170 -6.07 -2.25 -4.03
C TYR A 170 -7.55 -2.16 -3.69
N LEU A 171 -8.43 -2.50 -4.62
CA LEU A 171 -9.88 -2.48 -4.38
C LEU A 171 -10.29 -3.52 -3.31
N SER A 172 -9.67 -4.69 -3.30
CA SER A 172 -9.95 -5.73 -2.30
C SER A 172 -9.49 -5.30 -0.92
N ALA A 173 -8.31 -4.70 -0.78
CA ALA A 173 -7.83 -4.17 0.50
C ALA A 173 -8.76 -3.08 1.05
N LEU A 174 -9.27 -2.19 0.19
CA LEU A 174 -10.23 -1.16 0.61
C LEU A 174 -11.59 -1.75 1.00
N ALA A 175 -12.11 -2.69 0.20
CA ALA A 175 -13.40 -3.34 0.47
C ALA A 175 -13.34 -4.13 1.78
N PHE A 176 -12.30 -4.94 1.96
CA PHE A 176 -12.09 -5.77 3.14
C PHE A 176 -11.94 -4.95 4.42
N ALA A 177 -11.35 -3.75 4.34
CA ALA A 177 -11.28 -2.83 5.48
C ALA A 177 -12.66 -2.26 5.89
N LEU A 178 -13.70 -2.40 5.06
CA LEU A 178 -15.06 -1.93 5.32
C LEU A 178 -16.09 -3.05 5.51
N ASP A 179 -15.79 -4.28 5.09
CA ASP A 179 -16.76 -5.36 4.79
C ASP A 179 -17.61 -5.86 5.96
N GLN A 180 -17.29 -5.49 7.19
CA GLN A 180 -18.15 -5.81 8.33
C GLN A 180 -19.49 -5.05 8.37
N GLU A 181 -19.78 -4.10 7.47
CA GLU A 181 -21.17 -3.59 7.31
C GLU A 181 -22.09 -4.58 6.54
N SER A 182 -21.52 -5.62 5.91
CA SER A 182 -22.23 -6.65 5.14
C SER A 182 -22.69 -7.83 5.98
N ALA A 183 -22.14 -7.99 7.20
CA ALA A 183 -22.41 -9.09 8.08
C ALA A 183 -23.86 -9.00 8.60
N THR A 184 -24.66 -10.03 8.33
CA THR A 184 -25.98 -10.17 8.92
C THR A 184 -25.87 -10.19 10.46
N PRO A 185 -26.93 -9.81 11.21
CA PRO A 185 -26.92 -9.80 12.68
C PRO A 185 -26.55 -11.14 13.34
N GLU A 186 -26.51 -12.23 12.57
CA GLU A 186 -26.11 -13.56 13.01
C GLU A 186 -24.59 -13.76 13.03
N ALA A 187 -23.83 -13.05 12.18
CA ALA A 187 -22.36 -13.03 12.19
C ALA A 187 -21.78 -12.08 13.25
N GLU A 188 -22.59 -11.17 13.80
CA GLU A 188 -22.25 -10.35 14.98
C GLU A 188 -22.30 -11.12 16.32
N LYS A 189 -22.72 -12.40 16.34
CA LYS A 189 -22.75 -13.20 17.58
C LYS A 189 -21.39 -13.74 18.02
N GLY A 190 -20.34 -13.58 17.22
CA GLY A 190 -18.96 -13.80 17.66
C GLY A 190 -18.37 -12.48 18.14
N LEU A 191 -18.28 -12.25 19.45
CA LEU A 191 -17.40 -11.21 19.99
C LEU A 191 -16.01 -11.42 19.37
N SER A 192 -15.40 -10.36 18.83
CA SER A 192 -13.97 -10.43 18.49
C SER A 192 -13.20 -10.88 19.75
N PRO A 193 -12.12 -11.69 19.64
CA PRO A 193 -11.30 -12.06 20.80
C PRO A 193 -10.86 -10.86 21.66
N ALA A 194 -10.70 -9.69 21.03
CA ALA A 194 -10.42 -8.42 21.70
C ALA A 194 -11.62 -7.84 22.46
N GLU A 195 -12.85 -7.96 21.95
CA GLU A 195 -14.08 -7.61 22.69
C GLU A 195 -14.39 -8.63 23.79
N ALA A 196 -14.13 -9.92 23.56
CA ALA A 196 -14.24 -10.98 24.55
C ALA A 196 -13.28 -10.75 25.72
N LEU A 197 -12.08 -10.21 25.45
CA LEU A 197 -11.11 -9.79 26.46
C LEU A 197 -11.65 -8.67 27.36
N ILE A 198 -12.33 -7.68 26.80
CA ILE A 198 -12.90 -6.58 27.58
C ILE A 198 -14.19 -7.02 28.29
N ALA A 199 -14.99 -7.88 27.67
CA ALA A 199 -16.10 -8.55 28.32
C ALA A 199 -15.62 -9.40 29.51
N GLN A 200 -14.49 -10.08 29.39
CA GLN A 200 -13.86 -10.86 30.47
C GLN A 200 -13.27 -9.94 31.56
N MET A 201 -12.69 -8.79 31.20
CA MET A 201 -12.24 -7.78 32.16
C MET A 201 -13.42 -7.12 32.91
N LYS A 202 -14.55 -6.88 32.23
CA LYS A 202 -15.79 -6.37 32.84
C LYS A 202 -16.53 -7.44 33.66
N ALA A 203 -16.61 -8.67 33.18
CA ALA A 203 -17.23 -9.80 33.89
C ALA A 203 -16.41 -10.24 35.11
N SER A 204 -15.10 -9.97 35.14
CA SER A 204 -14.30 -10.12 36.37
C SER A 204 -14.67 -9.11 37.48
N LEU A 205 -15.53 -8.13 37.19
CA LEU A 205 -16.07 -7.15 38.14
C LEU A 205 -17.55 -7.33 38.45
N GLU A 206 -18.32 -8.07 37.65
CA GLU A 206 -19.76 -8.27 37.85
C GLU A 206 -20.11 -9.72 37.47
N GLY A 207 -20.51 -10.50 38.47
CA GLY A 207 -20.74 -11.93 38.35
C GLY A 207 -22.05 -12.32 37.65
N ASP A 208 -21.96 -13.52 37.05
CA ASP A 208 -23.00 -14.51 36.71
C ASP A 208 -23.90 -14.31 35.49
N ALA A 209 -23.73 -15.17 34.45
CA ALA A 209 -24.63 -16.29 34.11
C ALA A 209 -24.46 -16.83 32.65
N GLU A 210 -24.82 -18.10 32.46
CA GLU A 210 -24.59 -19.04 31.33
C GLU A 210 -25.67 -19.06 30.20
N PRO A 211 -25.47 -19.81 29.07
CA PRO A 211 -26.03 -19.53 27.74
C PRO A 211 -27.13 -20.50 27.25
N GLY A 212 -27.77 -20.18 26.10
CA GLY A 212 -28.74 -21.04 25.43
C GLY A 212 -28.82 -20.90 23.89
N ALA A 213 -28.40 -21.99 23.22
CA ALA A 213 -28.92 -22.67 22.02
C ALA A 213 -29.19 -21.95 20.65
N ASP A 214 -28.41 -22.39 19.66
CA ASP A 214 -28.73 -23.03 18.36
C ASP A 214 -29.64 -22.36 17.30
N SER A 215 -29.14 -22.27 16.06
CA SER A 215 -29.89 -22.55 14.82
C SER A 215 -28.97 -22.50 13.59
N GLY A 216 -28.97 -23.59 12.83
CA GLY A 216 -28.18 -23.77 11.61
C GLY A 216 -28.62 -22.93 10.42
N VAL A 217 -27.69 -22.74 9.49
CA VAL A 217 -27.90 -22.09 8.18
C VAL A 217 -27.15 -22.89 7.09
N PRO A 218 -27.70 -23.00 5.87
CA PRO A 218 -27.20 -23.90 4.83
C PRO A 218 -25.96 -23.34 4.10
N ASP A 219 -25.11 -24.28 3.67
CA ASP A 219 -23.94 -24.08 2.79
C ASP A 219 -24.20 -23.10 1.63
N ILE A 220 -23.40 -22.04 1.55
CA ILE A 220 -23.19 -21.28 0.31
C ILE A 220 -21.71 -21.37 -0.05
N ASP A 221 -21.45 -22.26 -0.99
CA ASP A 221 -20.16 -22.51 -1.61
C ASP A 221 -19.87 -21.40 -2.65
N ILE A 222 -18.93 -20.49 -2.38
CA ILE A 222 -18.32 -19.63 -3.42
C ILE A 222 -16.81 -19.51 -3.18
N ALA A 223 -16.06 -20.48 -3.68
CA ALA A 223 -14.61 -20.39 -3.83
C ALA A 223 -14.24 -19.55 -5.06
N GLY A 224 -13.97 -18.25 -4.85
CA GLY A 224 -13.32 -17.37 -5.84
C GLY A 224 -13.13 -15.95 -5.30
N GLU A 225 -11.91 -15.40 -5.42
CA GLU A 225 -11.70 -13.98 -5.10
C GLU A 225 -12.63 -13.10 -5.95
N PRO A 226 -13.33 -12.12 -5.36
CA PRO A 226 -14.26 -11.27 -6.09
C PRO A 226 -13.54 -10.48 -7.18
N ASP A 227 -14.14 -10.43 -8.37
CA ASP A 227 -13.57 -9.67 -9.47
C ASP A 227 -13.60 -8.15 -9.20
N LYS A 228 -12.87 -7.38 -10.00
CA LYS A 228 -12.77 -5.91 -9.83
C LYS A 228 -14.12 -5.19 -9.92
N ALA A 229 -15.05 -5.69 -10.73
CA ALA A 229 -16.36 -5.06 -10.88
C ALA A 229 -17.22 -5.29 -9.64
N ALA A 230 -17.20 -6.50 -9.10
CA ALA A 230 -17.86 -6.85 -7.84
C ALA A 230 -17.31 -6.03 -6.67
N LEU A 231 -15.98 -5.90 -6.57
CA LEU A 231 -15.34 -5.06 -5.55
C LEU A 231 -15.73 -3.58 -5.67
N ALA A 232 -15.72 -3.01 -6.87
CA ALA A 232 -16.14 -1.64 -7.10
C ALA A 232 -17.64 -1.43 -6.78
N ALA A 233 -18.49 -2.41 -7.09
CA ALA A 233 -19.91 -2.38 -6.74
C ALA A 233 -20.14 -2.47 -5.22
N SER A 234 -19.38 -3.31 -4.52
CA SER A 234 -19.41 -3.39 -3.05
C SER A 234 -19.06 -2.05 -2.40
N LEU A 235 -17.95 -1.43 -2.83
CA LEU A 235 -17.51 -0.11 -2.36
C LEU A 235 -18.55 0.98 -2.64
N ARG A 236 -19.16 0.95 -3.83
CA ARG A 236 -20.27 1.86 -4.18
C ARG A 236 -21.46 1.66 -3.24
N GLY A 237 -21.86 0.42 -2.99
CA GLY A 237 -22.97 0.11 -2.09
C GLY A 237 -22.72 0.60 -0.66
N ALA A 238 -21.50 0.40 -0.14
CA ALA A 238 -21.09 0.93 1.15
C ALA A 238 -21.13 2.47 1.18
N PHE A 239 -20.66 3.13 0.12
CA PHE A 239 -20.77 4.59 -0.02
C PHE A 239 -22.22 5.06 -0.01
N GLU A 240 -23.08 4.47 -0.84
CA GLU A 240 -24.48 4.88 -0.95
C GLU A 240 -25.25 4.67 0.37
N ARG A 241 -24.99 3.57 1.09
CA ARG A 241 -25.55 3.33 2.43
C ARG A 241 -25.10 4.38 3.43
N ASP A 242 -23.81 4.75 3.39
CA ASP A 242 -23.28 5.81 4.24
C ASP A 242 -23.93 7.17 3.92
N GLN A 243 -24.04 7.52 2.63
CA GLN A 243 -24.69 8.77 2.21
C GLN A 243 -26.17 8.81 2.58
N ALA A 244 -26.86 7.67 2.58
CA ALA A 244 -28.26 7.61 3.01
C ALA A 244 -28.45 7.99 4.50
N LYS A 245 -27.45 7.73 5.35
CA LYS A 245 -27.44 8.11 6.77
C LYS A 245 -27.17 9.61 6.99
N GLN A 246 -26.63 10.33 6.00
CA GLN A 246 -26.30 11.75 6.11
C GLN A 246 -27.53 12.67 5.87
N PRO A 247 -27.53 13.89 6.44
CA PRO A 247 -28.52 14.92 6.12
C PRO A 247 -28.55 15.22 4.62
N ALA A 248 -29.74 15.48 4.06
CA ALA A 248 -29.92 15.63 2.61
C ALA A 248 -29.00 16.70 1.97
N GLY A 249 -28.68 17.78 2.69
CA GLY A 249 -27.80 18.85 2.21
C GLY A 249 -26.30 18.53 2.25
N GLU A 250 -25.90 17.43 2.89
CA GLU A 250 -24.49 17.00 3.03
C GLU A 250 -24.17 15.76 2.19
N ARG A 251 -25.17 15.18 1.51
CA ARG A 251 -25.00 13.98 0.68
C ARG A 251 -24.18 14.28 -0.56
N LEU A 252 -23.26 13.39 -0.87
CA LEU A 252 -22.45 13.40 -2.08
C LEU A 252 -22.95 12.33 -3.04
N GLU A 253 -22.93 12.63 -4.33
CA GLU A 253 -23.23 11.65 -5.36
C GLU A 253 -22.01 10.75 -5.64
N TRP A 254 -22.27 9.48 -5.94
CA TRP A 254 -21.21 8.56 -6.34
C TRP A 254 -20.67 8.92 -7.73
N THR A 255 -19.38 9.23 -7.80
CA THR A 255 -18.64 9.45 -9.05
C THR A 255 -17.85 8.20 -9.45
N GLY A 256 -17.43 7.38 -8.48
CA GLY A 256 -16.51 6.27 -8.72
C GLY A 256 -15.11 6.73 -9.15
N SER A 257 -14.74 7.96 -8.82
CA SER A 257 -13.38 8.45 -9.01
C SER A 257 -12.47 7.98 -7.89
N GLY A 258 -11.20 7.70 -8.20
CA GLY A 258 -10.21 7.27 -7.21
C GLY A 258 -9.99 8.30 -6.10
N HIS A 259 -10.07 9.60 -6.42
CA HIS A 259 -9.98 10.66 -5.42
C HIS A 259 -11.18 10.64 -4.45
N GLN A 260 -12.41 10.47 -4.94
CA GLN A 260 -13.58 10.35 -4.07
C GLN A 260 -13.46 9.13 -3.14
N LEU A 261 -13.06 7.98 -3.70
CA LEU A 261 -12.91 6.77 -2.90
C LEU A 261 -11.84 6.96 -1.83
N LEU A 262 -10.67 7.53 -2.18
CA LEU A 262 -9.58 7.78 -1.24
C LEU A 262 -10.04 8.62 -0.04
N THR A 263 -10.71 9.75 -0.28
CA THR A 263 -11.10 10.68 0.79
C THR A 263 -12.24 10.12 1.63
N TRP A 264 -13.26 9.53 0.99
CA TRP A 264 -14.37 8.91 1.70
C TRP A 264 -13.91 7.71 2.52
N HIS A 265 -13.15 6.79 1.93
CA HIS A 265 -12.67 5.57 2.60
C HIS A 265 -11.81 5.94 3.81
N TYR A 266 -10.86 6.86 3.65
CA TYR A 266 -10.03 7.34 4.76
C TYR A 266 -10.87 7.88 5.92
N GLY A 267 -11.85 8.76 5.64
CA GLY A 267 -12.74 9.29 6.66
C GLY A 267 -13.60 8.21 7.33
N LYS A 268 -14.11 7.26 6.55
CA LYS A 268 -14.92 6.14 7.08
C LYS A 268 -14.09 5.21 7.95
N SER A 269 -12.90 4.82 7.51
CA SER A 269 -12.02 3.94 8.28
C SER A 269 -11.61 4.56 9.60
N LEU A 270 -11.28 5.86 9.62
CA LEU A 270 -11.02 6.57 10.87
C LEU A 270 -12.26 6.61 11.78
N GLY A 271 -13.42 6.99 11.22
CA GLY A 271 -14.66 7.16 11.97
C GLY A 271 -15.21 5.85 12.55
N ARG A 272 -14.87 4.71 11.96
CA ARG A 272 -15.25 3.37 12.44
C ARG A 272 -14.70 3.10 13.84
N TYR A 273 -13.45 3.46 14.07
CA TYR A 273 -12.77 3.24 15.35
C TYR A 273 -12.86 4.48 16.24
N PHE A 274 -12.75 5.67 15.66
CA PHE A 274 -12.70 6.93 16.39
C PHE A 274 -13.80 7.85 15.90
N ASN A 275 -14.98 7.80 16.52
CA ASN A 275 -16.11 8.65 16.13
C ASN A 275 -15.94 10.11 16.59
N ASN A 276 -14.95 10.80 16.01
CA ASN A 276 -14.64 12.21 16.27
C ASN A 276 -14.57 13.01 14.93
N PRO A 277 -15.72 13.49 14.43
CA PRO A 277 -15.78 14.22 13.17
C PRO A 277 -14.94 15.50 13.13
N GLU A 278 -14.74 16.17 14.28
CA GLU A 278 -13.96 17.41 14.37
C GLU A 278 -12.47 17.20 14.09
N GLU A 279 -11.94 16.05 14.47
CA GLU A 279 -10.55 15.64 14.19
C GLU A 279 -10.42 15.01 12.80
N ILE A 280 -11.40 14.19 12.39
CA ILE A 280 -11.34 13.46 11.12
C ILE A 280 -11.48 14.37 9.90
N ARG A 281 -12.41 15.35 9.91
CA ARG A 281 -12.66 16.20 8.74
C ARG A 281 -11.40 16.95 8.27
N PRO A 282 -10.61 17.60 9.15
CA PRO A 282 -9.32 18.17 8.78
C PRO A 282 -8.35 17.14 8.19
N MET A 283 -8.24 15.94 8.77
CA MET A 283 -7.35 14.89 8.27
C MET A 283 -7.73 14.45 6.85
N VAL A 284 -9.03 14.29 6.56
CA VAL A 284 -9.54 14.01 5.21
C VAL A 284 -9.17 15.14 4.24
N GLY A 285 -9.31 16.40 4.66
CA GLY A 285 -8.91 17.56 3.85
C GLY A 285 -7.40 17.59 3.54
N ILE A 286 -6.56 17.22 4.52
CA ILE A 286 -5.11 17.09 4.34
C ILE A 286 -4.80 15.97 3.35
N MET A 287 -5.42 14.78 3.49
CA MET A 287 -5.21 13.68 2.56
C MET A 287 -5.69 14.01 1.13
N SER A 288 -6.81 14.73 0.99
CA SER A 288 -7.27 15.24 -0.29
C SER A 288 -6.25 16.19 -0.92
N THR A 289 -5.72 17.13 -0.14
CA THR A 289 -4.69 18.07 -0.60
C THR A 289 -3.41 17.34 -0.99
N ALA A 290 -2.97 16.40 -0.15
CA ALA A 290 -1.80 15.56 -0.39
C ALA A 290 -1.93 14.76 -1.69
N ALA A 291 -3.10 14.17 -1.97
CA ALA A 291 -3.36 13.47 -3.22
C ALA A 291 -3.19 14.39 -4.45
N HIS A 292 -3.68 15.62 -4.40
CA HIS A 292 -3.48 16.60 -5.47
C HIS A 292 -2.01 17.02 -5.63
N VAL A 293 -1.32 17.25 -4.51
CA VAL A 293 0.11 17.62 -4.50
C VAL A 293 0.95 16.49 -5.09
N VAL A 294 0.68 15.24 -4.72
CA VAL A 294 1.36 14.06 -5.27
C VAL A 294 1.05 13.90 -6.76
N PHE A 295 -0.21 14.06 -7.18
CA PHE A 295 -0.60 14.01 -8.59
C PHE A 295 0.21 15.00 -9.46
N TRP A 296 0.22 16.28 -9.07
CA TRP A 296 0.96 17.31 -9.81
C TRP A 296 2.48 17.17 -9.63
N GLY A 297 2.93 16.71 -8.46
CA GLY A 297 4.33 16.42 -8.18
C GLY A 297 4.91 15.33 -9.09
N ILE A 298 4.15 14.26 -9.32
CA ILE A 298 4.52 13.18 -10.26
C ILE A 298 4.64 13.73 -11.69
N ILE A 299 3.68 14.55 -12.14
CA ILE A 299 3.74 15.18 -13.47
C ILE A 299 4.97 16.08 -13.58
N GLY A 300 5.23 16.92 -12.57
CA GLY A 300 6.41 17.78 -12.50
C GLY A 300 7.72 16.97 -12.56
N ALA A 301 7.79 15.86 -11.81
CA ALA A 301 8.93 14.95 -11.82
C ALA A 301 9.14 14.31 -13.21
N MET A 302 8.07 13.85 -13.87
CA MET A 302 8.14 13.30 -15.23
C MET A 302 8.68 14.33 -16.23
N LEU A 303 8.22 15.59 -16.17
CA LEU A 303 8.72 16.67 -17.03
C LEU A 303 10.20 16.99 -16.75
N LEU A 304 10.60 17.00 -15.48
CA LEU A 304 12.00 17.20 -15.09
C LEU A 304 12.90 16.05 -15.58
N LEU A 305 12.42 14.80 -15.48
CA LEU A 305 13.12 13.61 -15.98
C LEU A 305 13.24 13.64 -17.51
N LEU A 306 12.21 14.04 -18.24
CA LEU A 306 12.30 14.27 -19.69
C LEU A 306 13.33 15.36 -20.03
N TRP A 307 13.40 16.43 -19.23
CA TRP A 307 14.42 17.46 -19.40
C TRP A 307 15.83 16.92 -19.20
N GLY A 308 16.05 16.15 -18.12
CA GLY A 308 17.32 15.47 -17.84
C GLY A 308 17.71 14.45 -18.90
N ALA A 309 16.74 13.68 -19.42
CA ALA A 309 16.94 12.63 -20.41
C ALA A 309 17.42 13.14 -21.78
N ARG A 310 17.40 14.45 -22.04
CA ARG A 310 18.00 15.07 -23.24
C ARG A 310 19.51 14.85 -23.29
N ARG A 311 20.16 14.71 -22.14
CA ARG A 311 21.60 14.48 -22.00
C ARG A 311 21.86 13.02 -21.62
N THR A 312 23.06 12.53 -21.96
CA THR A 312 23.56 11.20 -21.57
C THR A 312 24.49 11.25 -20.35
N GLN A 313 24.54 12.40 -19.68
CA GLN A 313 25.41 12.70 -18.55
C GLN A 313 24.75 13.72 -17.61
N GLY A 314 25.26 13.78 -16.37
CA GLY A 314 24.76 14.67 -15.33
C GLY A 314 23.77 14.00 -14.36
N PRO A 315 23.42 14.69 -13.27
CA PRO A 315 22.67 14.10 -12.16
C PRO A 315 21.29 13.60 -12.57
N LEU A 316 20.55 14.36 -13.38
CA LEU A 316 19.19 13.95 -13.80
C LEU A 316 19.16 12.76 -14.75
N TYR A 317 20.22 12.55 -15.54
CA TYR A 317 20.33 11.32 -16.33
C TYR A 317 20.55 10.11 -15.41
N TRP A 318 21.41 10.24 -14.41
CA TRP A 318 21.65 9.18 -13.43
C TRP A 318 20.45 8.93 -12.51
N LEU A 319 19.61 9.93 -12.29
CA LEU A 319 18.36 9.76 -11.54
C LEU A 319 17.45 8.69 -12.16
N LEU A 320 17.50 8.48 -13.48
CA LEU A 320 16.76 7.43 -14.19
C LEU A 320 17.06 6.02 -13.68
N ILE A 321 18.26 5.77 -13.16
CA ILE A 321 18.63 4.45 -12.63
C ILE A 321 18.76 4.46 -11.11
N ILE A 322 19.16 5.59 -10.50
CA ILE A 322 19.34 5.69 -9.05
C ILE A 322 17.99 5.57 -8.33
N ALA A 323 16.92 6.20 -8.82
CA ALA A 323 15.62 6.12 -8.16
C ALA A 323 15.06 4.68 -8.08
N PRO A 324 14.96 3.90 -9.19
CA PRO A 324 14.52 2.51 -9.08
C PRO A 324 15.51 1.62 -8.32
N LEU A 325 16.83 1.89 -8.40
CA LEU A 325 17.84 1.18 -7.63
C LEU A 325 17.69 1.43 -6.12
N ALA A 326 17.24 2.62 -5.71
CA ALA A 326 17.04 3.00 -4.31
C ALA A 326 15.68 2.55 -3.74
N LEU A 327 14.85 1.85 -4.51
CA LEU A 327 13.52 1.39 -4.07
C LEU A 327 13.49 0.70 -2.69
N PRO A 328 14.38 -0.27 -2.34
CA PRO A 328 14.34 -0.88 -1.02
C PRO A 328 14.65 0.11 0.11
N LEU A 329 15.53 1.08 -0.13
CA LEU A 329 15.83 2.12 0.86
C LEU A 329 14.64 3.07 1.03
N ILE A 330 14.04 3.51 -0.07
CA ILE A 330 12.85 4.37 -0.06
C ILE A 330 11.70 3.67 0.69
N PHE A 331 11.49 2.37 0.44
CA PHE A 331 10.50 1.58 1.15
C PHE A 331 10.73 1.56 2.67
N ILE A 332 11.96 1.28 3.13
CA ILE A 332 12.26 1.28 4.58
C ILE A 332 12.05 2.64 5.21
N LEU A 333 12.43 3.72 4.52
CA LEU A 333 12.23 5.08 5.01
C LEU A 333 10.73 5.41 5.15
N ASP A 334 9.94 5.12 4.11
CA ASP A 334 8.50 5.35 4.11
C ASP A 334 7.78 4.50 5.18
N TYR A 335 8.06 3.20 5.22
CA TYR A 335 7.54 2.29 6.23
C TYR A 335 7.87 2.75 7.66
N SER A 336 9.13 3.12 7.91
CA SER A 336 9.56 3.59 9.24
C SER A 336 8.92 4.92 9.61
N ALA A 337 8.73 5.83 8.65
CA ALA A 337 8.07 7.12 8.87
C ALA A 337 6.61 6.93 9.27
N TRP A 338 5.88 6.01 8.63
CA TRP A 338 4.50 5.69 9.00
C TRP A 338 4.41 5.01 10.36
N LEU A 339 5.29 4.06 10.67
CA LEU A 339 5.33 3.47 12.01
C LEU A 339 5.59 4.53 13.09
N TRP A 340 6.56 5.43 12.85
CA TRP A 340 6.79 6.54 13.75
C TRP A 340 5.55 7.42 13.91
N TRP A 341 4.88 7.77 12.81
CA TRP A 341 3.66 8.56 12.84
C TRP A 341 2.57 7.88 13.69
N TYR A 342 2.33 6.58 13.51
CA TYR A 342 1.35 5.84 14.29
C TYR A 342 1.62 5.90 15.80
N GLY A 343 2.86 5.67 16.22
CA GLY A 343 3.20 5.66 17.64
C GLY A 343 3.35 7.05 18.29
N HIS A 344 3.31 8.13 17.50
CA HIS A 344 3.42 9.52 17.99
C HIS A 344 2.15 10.36 17.77
N ASN A 345 1.19 9.88 16.98
CA ASN A 345 -0.06 10.57 16.67
C ASN A 345 -1.25 9.71 17.12
N MET A 346 -1.27 9.38 18.41
CA MET A 346 -2.34 8.56 19.00
C MET A 346 -3.56 9.42 19.35
N ASN A 347 -4.74 8.85 19.13
CA ASN A 347 -6.01 9.43 19.45
C ASN A 347 -6.33 9.32 20.95
N ALA A 348 -6.88 10.38 21.53
CA ALA A 348 -7.23 10.44 22.95
C ALA A 348 -8.41 9.53 23.35
N MET A 349 -9.20 9.04 22.39
CA MET A 349 -10.33 8.12 22.63
C MET A 349 -9.90 6.65 22.81
N GLY A 350 -8.60 6.33 22.73
CA GLY A 350 -8.12 5.00 23.06
C GLY A 350 -8.42 4.64 24.51
N ALA A 351 -8.84 3.39 24.77
CA ALA A 351 -9.15 2.92 26.12
C ALA A 351 -7.94 2.95 27.06
N PHE A 352 -6.74 2.79 26.51
CA PHE A 352 -5.47 2.83 27.24
C PHE A 352 -4.55 3.90 26.66
N THR A 353 -4.09 4.82 27.50
CA THR A 353 -3.07 5.78 27.11
C THR A 353 -1.68 5.15 27.24
N VAL A 354 -1.01 4.95 26.12
CA VAL A 354 0.41 4.55 26.09
C VAL A 354 1.29 5.76 25.81
N LYS A 355 2.53 5.74 26.31
CA LYS A 355 3.51 6.77 25.98
C LYS A 355 3.87 6.67 24.49
N PRO A 356 4.19 7.79 23.82
CA PRO A 356 4.69 7.74 22.45
C PRO A 356 5.84 6.75 22.31
N PHE A 357 5.76 5.92 21.29
CA PHE A 357 6.73 4.88 21.01
C PHE A 357 6.90 4.71 19.50
N MET A 358 7.86 3.89 19.10
CA MET A 358 8.02 3.50 17.71
C MET A 358 7.69 2.02 17.61
N PRO A 359 6.64 1.62 16.85
CA PRO A 359 6.42 0.24 16.53
C PRO A 359 7.67 -0.39 15.90
N THR A 360 7.86 -1.68 16.15
CA THR A 360 9.05 -2.42 15.72
C THR A 360 9.20 -2.39 14.21
N VAL A 361 10.23 -1.69 13.71
CA VAL A 361 10.51 -1.65 12.27
C VAL A 361 11.05 -2.99 11.79
N PHE A 362 12.02 -3.56 12.49
CA PHE A 362 12.66 -4.82 12.13
C PHE A 362 13.06 -5.59 13.39
N GLY A 363 12.82 -6.90 13.36
CA GLY A 363 13.15 -7.82 14.44
C GLY A 363 12.00 -8.05 15.41
N ASP A 364 12.37 -8.49 16.61
CA ASP A 364 11.47 -8.76 17.71
C ASP A 364 11.43 -7.56 18.67
N GLY A 365 10.25 -7.26 19.17
CA GLY A 365 10.02 -6.18 20.13
C GLY A 365 8.84 -6.49 21.04
N LYS A 366 8.49 -5.53 21.88
CA LYS A 366 7.35 -5.64 22.80
C LYS A 366 6.67 -4.29 22.97
N VAL A 367 5.34 -4.30 22.86
CA VAL A 367 4.48 -3.13 23.11
C VAL A 367 3.43 -3.55 24.11
N ALA A 368 3.48 -2.97 25.31
CA ALA A 368 2.67 -3.41 26.45
C ALA A 368 2.80 -4.94 26.69
N GLN A 369 1.71 -5.71 26.56
CA GLN A 369 1.71 -7.16 26.72
C GLN A 369 1.90 -7.93 25.41
N PHE A 370 1.97 -7.22 24.27
CA PHE A 370 2.13 -7.82 22.95
C PHE A 370 3.61 -7.98 22.61
N GLY A 371 4.01 -9.21 22.30
CA GLY A 371 5.21 -9.45 21.49
C GLY A 371 4.95 -8.96 20.07
N THR A 372 5.92 -8.27 19.48
CA THR A 372 5.82 -7.73 18.12
C THR A 372 6.93 -8.32 17.26
N HIS A 373 6.60 -8.81 16.08
CA HIS A 373 7.54 -9.39 15.14
C HIS A 373 7.40 -8.66 13.80
N SER A 374 8.49 -8.16 13.24
CA SER A 374 8.47 -7.39 11.98
C SER A 374 9.65 -7.75 11.11
N TYR A 375 9.39 -8.34 9.93
CA TYR A 375 10.47 -8.84 9.07
C TYR A 375 10.18 -8.66 7.56
N PRO A 376 11.25 -8.56 6.75
CA PRO A 376 11.13 -8.57 5.31
C PRO A 376 10.51 -9.87 4.81
N TYR A 377 9.86 -9.78 3.66
CA TYR A 377 9.30 -10.94 2.96
C TYR A 377 9.75 -10.96 1.48
N TRP A 378 9.11 -11.79 0.67
CA TRP A 378 9.51 -12.02 -0.72
C TRP A 378 9.63 -10.75 -1.55
N GLY A 379 8.69 -9.81 -1.42
CA GLY A 379 8.71 -8.54 -2.14
C GLY A 379 9.92 -7.68 -1.80
N PHE A 380 10.34 -7.62 -0.53
CA PHE A 380 11.56 -6.91 -0.17
C PHE A 380 12.81 -7.61 -0.71
N GLY A 381 12.83 -8.95 -0.70
CA GLY A 381 13.89 -9.73 -1.36
C GLY A 381 14.00 -9.43 -2.86
N LEU A 382 12.87 -9.31 -3.56
CA LEU A 382 12.84 -8.91 -4.97
C LEU A 382 13.32 -7.46 -5.16
N MET A 383 13.02 -6.54 -4.24
CA MET A 383 13.55 -5.16 -4.28
C MET A 383 15.08 -5.15 -4.16
N LEU A 384 15.66 -5.97 -3.28
CA LEU A 384 17.12 -6.09 -3.15
C LEU A 384 17.74 -6.68 -4.43
N LEU A 385 17.12 -7.72 -5.01
CA LEU A 385 17.56 -8.30 -6.27
C LEU A 385 17.50 -7.28 -7.42
N LEU A 386 16.42 -6.49 -7.49
CA LEU A 386 16.28 -5.38 -8.43
C LEU A 386 17.47 -4.40 -8.29
N SER A 387 17.79 -3.96 -7.08
CA SER A 387 18.92 -3.05 -6.84
C SER A 387 20.24 -3.62 -7.33
N VAL A 388 20.51 -4.92 -7.11
CA VAL A 388 21.72 -5.59 -7.58
C VAL A 388 21.78 -5.64 -9.11
N VAL A 389 20.67 -6.01 -9.76
CA VAL A 389 20.57 -6.06 -11.24
C VAL A 389 20.78 -4.68 -11.85
N LEU A 390 20.15 -3.64 -11.31
CA LEU A 390 20.29 -2.27 -11.78
C LEU A 390 21.67 -1.69 -11.46
N ALA A 391 22.32 -2.10 -10.37
CA ALA A 391 23.70 -1.73 -10.07
C ALA A 391 24.67 -2.29 -11.13
N ALA A 392 24.49 -3.55 -11.56
CA ALA A 392 25.27 -4.13 -12.65
C ALA A 392 25.07 -3.36 -13.96
N ALA A 393 23.83 -3.01 -14.32
CA ALA A 393 23.53 -2.19 -15.49
C ALA A 393 24.19 -0.80 -15.40
N THR A 394 24.17 -0.19 -14.21
CA THR A 394 24.81 1.10 -13.92
C THR A 394 26.31 1.03 -14.16
N LEU A 395 26.99 0.00 -13.67
CA LEU A 395 28.43 -0.20 -13.85
C LEU A 395 28.80 -0.39 -15.32
N LEU A 396 28.01 -1.16 -16.08
CA LEU A 396 28.20 -1.34 -17.52
C LEU A 396 28.05 -0.01 -18.26
N ARG A 397 27.02 0.78 -17.95
CA ARG A 397 26.83 2.11 -18.54
C ARG A 397 27.98 3.07 -18.22
N ARG A 398 28.47 3.08 -16.97
CA ARG A 398 29.64 3.88 -16.59
C ARG A 398 30.87 3.51 -17.40
N LYS A 399 31.09 2.20 -17.63
CA LYS A 399 32.20 1.73 -18.49
C LYS A 399 32.00 2.17 -19.95
N GLN A 400 30.78 2.13 -20.49
CA GLN A 400 30.48 2.62 -21.85
C GLN A 400 30.82 4.10 -22.03
N LEU A 401 30.36 4.94 -21.10
CA LEU A 401 30.62 6.38 -21.14
C LEU A 401 32.11 6.71 -21.08
N LYS A 402 32.89 5.99 -20.26
CA LYS A 402 34.35 6.18 -20.16
C LYS A 402 35.12 5.73 -21.40
N SER A 403 34.61 4.76 -22.15
CA SER A 403 35.27 4.23 -23.35
C SER A 403 34.77 4.85 -24.65
N SER A 404 33.82 5.79 -24.57
CA SER A 404 33.34 6.53 -25.74
C SER A 404 34.31 7.68 -26.03
N PRO A 405 34.79 7.84 -27.28
CA PRO A 405 35.74 8.88 -27.66
C PRO A 405 35.18 10.30 -27.49
#